data_AF-A0A5B6ZTA6-F1
#
_entry.id   AF-A0A5B6ZTA6-F1
#
_cell.length_a   1.000
_cell.length_b   1.000
_cell.length_c   1.000
_cell.angle_alpha   90.00
_cell.angle_beta   90.00
_cell.angle_gamma   90.00
#
_symmetry.space_group_name_H-M   'P 1'
#
loop_
_entity.id
_entity.type
_entity.pdbx_description
1 polymer ?
#
loop_
_entity_poly.entity_id
_entity_poly.type
_entity_poly.pdbx_seq_one_letter_code
_entity_poly.pdbx_strand_id
1 'polypeptide(L)'
;MRKWITEYYQSRPGLKILQERIDDFISAHEAQEEQAREEREARAAEGGWTVVVHHKGRKKTTDSESGVTVGSVAPAAVLDKMANKKSKEVGLDFYRFQKREAQRNEIMMLQSKFEQDKKRIQQLRAARKFRPY
;
A
#
# COMPACT_ATOMS: atom_id res chain seq x y z
N MET A 1 -46.10 -34.60 36.02
CA MET A 1 -46.64 -33.70 34.97
C MET A 1 -46.98 -32.30 35.47
N ARG A 2 -47.83 -32.10 36.49
CA ARG A 2 -48.23 -30.75 36.95
C ARG A 2 -47.06 -29.83 37.34
N LYS A 3 -46.02 -30.37 37.99
CA LYS A 3 -44.81 -29.64 38.39
C LYS A 3 -44.05 -29.02 37.20
N TRP A 4 -43.90 -29.78 36.11
CA TRP A 4 -43.18 -29.31 34.92
C TRP A 4 -43.96 -28.27 34.12
N ILE A 5 -45.29 -28.35 34.16
CA ILE A 5 -46.16 -27.35 33.53
C ILE A 5 -46.05 -26.01 34.27
N THR A 6 -46.03 -26.04 35.61
CA THR A 6 -45.82 -24.83 36.41
C THR A 6 -44.42 -24.24 36.25
N GLU A 7 -43.37 -25.07 36.23
CA GLU A 7 -42.01 -24.61 35.92
C GLU A 7 -41.92 -24.00 34.53
N TYR A 8 -42.59 -24.59 33.53
CA TYR A 8 -42.61 -24.06 32.17
C TYR A 8 -43.18 -22.63 32.12
N TYR A 9 -44.34 -22.40 32.76
CA TYR A 9 -44.93 -21.06 32.80
C TYR A 9 -44.13 -20.07 33.66
N GLN A 10 -43.49 -20.53 34.73
CA GLN A 10 -42.63 -19.67 35.57
C GLN A 10 -41.30 -19.33 34.90
N SER A 11 -40.76 -20.23 34.07
CA SER A 11 -39.50 -20.05 33.35
C SER A 11 -39.57 -19.03 32.21
N ARG A 12 -40.79 -18.67 31.77
CA ARG A 12 -41.05 -17.65 30.76
C ARG A 12 -41.56 -16.38 31.42
N PRO A 13 -40.67 -15.52 31.94
CA PRO A 13 -41.07 -14.17 32.28
C PRO A 13 -41.64 -13.48 31.04
N GLY A 14 -42.66 -12.65 31.23
CA GLY A 14 -43.32 -11.95 30.13
C GLY A 14 -42.35 -11.07 29.32
N LEU A 15 -42.73 -10.76 28.08
CA LEU A 15 -41.92 -9.96 27.14
C LEU A 15 -41.35 -8.67 27.73
N LYS A 16 -42.12 -7.97 28.58
CA LYS A 16 -41.70 -6.73 29.24
C LYS A 16 -40.50 -6.93 30.16
N ILE A 17 -40.53 -7.97 31.00
CA ILE A 17 -39.47 -8.30 31.94
C ILE A 17 -38.20 -8.73 31.17
N LEU A 18 -38.38 -9.45 30.07
CA LEU A 18 -37.27 -9.83 29.21
C LEU A 18 -36.60 -8.60 28.58
N GLN A 19 -37.40 -7.64 28.13
CA GLN A 19 -36.89 -6.40 27.54
C GLN A 19 -36.12 -5.57 28.57
N GLU A 20 -36.67 -5.34 29.76
CA GLU A 20 -35.99 -4.64 30.86
C GLU A 20 -34.64 -5.29 31.17
N ARG A 21 -34.59 -6.63 31.27
CA ARG A 21 -33.35 -7.36 31.51
C ARG A 21 -32.32 -7.22 30.38
N ILE A 22 -32.78 -7.14 29.12
CA ILE A 22 -31.89 -6.93 27.98
C ILE A 22 -31.33 -5.50 28.00
N ASP A 23 -32.18 -4.51 28.27
CA ASP A 23 -31.79 -3.11 28.34
C ASP A 23 -30.77 -2.88 29.48
N ASP A 24 -31.01 -3.48 30.65
CA ASP A 24 -30.07 -3.48 31.78
C ASP A 24 -28.75 -4.16 31.43
N PHE A 25 -28.80 -5.28 30.72
CA PHE A 25 -27.59 -6.01 30.30
C PHE A 25 -26.77 -5.22 29.27
N ILE A 26 -27.42 -4.65 28.26
CA ILE A 26 -26.77 -3.85 27.22
C ILE A 26 -26.14 -2.62 27.83
N SER A 27 -26.87 -1.88 28.67
CA SER A 27 -26.34 -0.67 29.33
C SER A 27 -25.14 -0.97 30.23
N ALA A 28 -25.18 -2.06 31.01
CA ALA A 28 -24.04 -2.50 31.81
C ALA A 28 -22.84 -2.91 30.95
N HIS A 29 -23.07 -3.61 29.84
CA HIS A 29 -22.02 -4.05 28.92
C HIS A 29 -21.36 -2.87 28.20
N GLU A 30 -22.15 -1.91 27.70
CA GLU A 30 -21.64 -0.70 27.05
C GLU A 30 -20.81 0.14 28.03
N ALA A 31 -21.26 0.29 29.28
CA ALA A 31 -20.49 0.99 30.31
C ALA A 31 -19.12 0.31 30.58
N GLN A 32 -19.08 -1.02 30.61
CA GLN A 32 -17.82 -1.78 30.76
C GLN A 32 -16.91 -1.64 29.55
N GLU A 33 -17.46 -1.64 28.32
CA GLU A 33 -16.65 -1.44 27.12
C GLU A 33 -16.04 -0.04 27.05
N GLU A 34 -16.80 1.00 27.39
CA GLU A 34 -16.27 2.37 27.37
C GLU A 34 -15.17 2.56 28.41
N GLN A 35 -15.32 2.02 29.63
CA GLN A 35 -14.24 1.99 30.62
C GLN A 35 -12.99 1.28 30.08
N ALA A 36 -13.15 0.12 29.44
CA ALA A 36 -12.04 -0.61 28.84
C ALA A 36 -11.38 0.14 27.66
N ARG A 37 -12.13 0.98 26.93
CA ARG A 37 -11.60 1.85 25.87
C ARG A 37 -10.79 2.99 26.47
N GLU A 38 -11.32 3.67 27.47
CA GLU A 38 -10.63 4.74 28.19
C GLU A 38 -9.31 4.23 28.81
N GLU A 39 -9.31 3.06 29.44
CA GLU A 39 -8.10 2.44 29.99
C GLU A 39 -7.06 2.12 28.90
N ARG A 40 -7.50 1.64 27.72
CA ARG A 40 -6.62 1.36 26.58
C ARG A 40 -6.02 2.64 26.02
N GLU A 41 -6.81 3.70 25.92
CA GLU A 41 -6.35 5.02 25.46
C GLU A 41 -5.37 5.65 26.45
N ALA A 42 -5.66 5.57 27.76
CA ALA A 42 -4.76 6.03 28.81
C ALA A 42 -3.42 5.28 28.77
N ARG A 43 -3.45 3.94 28.66
CA ARG A 43 -2.24 3.11 28.53
C ARG A 43 -1.45 3.44 27.25
N ALA A 44 -2.13 3.77 26.15
CA ALA A 44 -1.46 4.19 24.92
C ALA A 44 -0.78 5.57 25.08
N ALA A 45 -1.43 6.50 25.80
CA ALA A 45 -0.87 7.82 26.09
C ALA A 45 0.40 7.75 26.96
N GLU A 46 0.43 6.88 27.98
CA GLU A 46 1.60 6.70 28.86
C GLU A 46 2.83 6.14 28.12
N GLY A 47 2.61 5.28 27.13
CA GLY A 47 3.69 4.64 26.37
C GLY A 47 4.39 5.55 25.34
N GLY A 48 3.92 6.79 25.15
CA GLY A 48 4.47 7.71 24.15
C GLY A 48 4.20 7.29 22.69
N TRP A 49 3.34 6.30 22.45
CA TRP A 49 2.95 5.82 21.13
C TRP A 49 1.49 6.17 20.87
N THR A 50 1.23 7.03 19.89
CA THR A 50 -0.14 7.37 19.48
C THR A 50 -0.70 6.31 18.53
N VAL A 51 -1.91 5.82 18.81
CA VAL A 51 -2.64 4.91 17.92
C VAL A 51 -3.09 5.70 16.68
N VAL A 52 -2.55 5.35 15.52
CA VAL A 52 -2.97 5.95 14.24
C VAL A 52 -4.32 5.36 13.84
N VAL A 53 -5.40 6.12 14.04
CA VAL A 53 -6.72 5.76 13.54
C VAL A 53 -6.83 6.14 12.06
N HIS A 54 -6.96 5.15 11.18
CA HIS A 54 -7.26 5.43 9.79
C HIS A 54 -8.73 5.86 9.66
N HIS A 55 -8.98 7.13 9.32
CA HIS A 55 -10.32 7.59 8.97
C HIS A 55 -10.82 6.84 7.74
N LYS A 56 -11.63 5.79 7.94
CA LYS A 56 -12.35 5.06 6.88
C LYS A 56 -13.55 5.91 6.40
N GLY A 57 -13.28 7.13 5.97
CA GLY A 57 -14.29 8.15 5.64
C GLY A 57 -14.54 8.34 4.14
N ARG A 58 -13.74 7.75 3.25
CA ARG A 58 -14.06 7.79 1.82
C ARG A 58 -14.92 6.58 1.45
N LYS A 59 -16.24 6.77 1.43
CA LYS A 59 -17.17 5.79 0.83
C LYS A 59 -16.71 5.50 -0.60
N LYS A 60 -16.19 4.29 -0.82
CA LYS A 60 -16.09 3.71 -2.16
C LYS A 60 -17.47 3.14 -2.43
N THR A 61 -18.24 3.79 -3.29
CA THR A 61 -19.51 3.23 -3.77
C THR A 61 -19.20 1.89 -4.42
N THR A 62 -19.68 0.81 -3.80
CA THR A 62 -19.61 -0.55 -4.36
C THR A 62 -20.95 -0.77 -5.04
N ASP A 63 -20.90 -0.99 -6.34
CA ASP A 63 -22.07 -1.35 -7.12
C ASP A 63 -22.46 -2.80 -6.79
N SER A 64 -23.73 -3.02 -6.43
CA SER A 64 -24.21 -4.28 -5.84
C SER A 64 -24.27 -5.45 -6.82
N GLU A 65 -24.24 -5.17 -8.12
CA GLU A 65 -24.34 -6.19 -9.18
C GLU A 65 -22.96 -6.73 -9.60
N SER A 66 -21.92 -5.90 -9.55
CA SER A 66 -20.60 -6.24 -10.09
C SER A 66 -19.52 -6.47 -9.01
N GLY A 67 -19.75 -6.05 -7.76
CA GLY A 67 -18.77 -6.20 -6.68
C GLY A 67 -17.45 -5.43 -6.89
N VAL A 68 -17.35 -4.63 -7.95
CA VAL A 68 -16.15 -3.87 -8.31
C VAL A 68 -16.17 -2.53 -7.59
N THR A 69 -15.14 -2.28 -6.80
CA THR A 69 -14.97 -1.00 -6.10
C THR A 69 -14.63 0.13 -7.10
N VAL A 70 -15.60 0.98 -7.44
CA VAL A 70 -15.38 2.14 -8.34
C VAL A 70 -14.71 3.27 -7.55
N GLY A 71 -13.44 3.08 -7.21
CA GLY A 71 -12.53 4.17 -6.94
C GLY A 71 -11.84 4.58 -8.22
N SER A 72 -12.56 5.12 -9.20
CA SER A 72 -12.00 5.50 -10.50
C SER A 72 -11.00 6.65 -10.36
N VAL A 73 -9.77 6.34 -9.97
CA VAL A 73 -8.64 7.18 -10.37
C VAL A 73 -8.44 6.86 -11.84
N ALA A 74 -8.72 7.82 -12.72
CA ALA A 74 -8.49 7.65 -14.15
C ALA A 74 -7.08 7.06 -14.35
N PRO A 75 -6.92 5.99 -15.15
CA PRO A 75 -5.62 5.35 -15.33
C PRO A 75 -4.57 6.38 -15.79
N ALA A 76 -4.97 7.36 -16.60
CA ALA A 76 -4.15 8.50 -16.99
C ALA A 76 -3.61 9.29 -15.77
N ALA A 77 -4.44 9.61 -14.78
CA ALA A 77 -4.00 10.34 -13.58
C ALA A 77 -3.10 9.49 -12.66
N VAL A 78 -3.19 8.16 -12.72
CA VAL A 78 -2.27 7.26 -12.02
C VAL A 78 -0.92 7.23 -12.73
N LEU A 79 -0.92 7.07 -14.06
CA LEU A 79 0.28 7.04 -14.88
C LEU A 79 1.05 8.36 -14.80
N ASP A 80 0.36 9.49 -14.85
CA ASP A 80 0.97 10.81 -14.77
C ASP A 80 1.59 11.05 -13.38
N LYS A 81 0.94 10.56 -12.31
CA LYS A 81 1.52 10.57 -10.95
C LYS A 81 2.68 9.58 -10.78
N MET A 82 2.75 8.53 -11.58
CA MET A 82 3.88 7.60 -11.58
C MET A 82 5.07 8.17 -12.36
N ALA A 83 4.82 8.84 -13.49
CA ALA A 83 5.85 9.51 -14.29
C ALA A 83 6.47 10.71 -13.57
N ASN A 84 5.67 11.47 -12.83
CA ASN A 84 6.13 12.64 -12.06
C ASN A 84 6.81 12.25 -10.73
N LYS A 85 6.79 10.98 -10.33
CA LYS A 85 7.56 10.51 -9.18
C LYS A 85 8.99 10.24 -9.62
N LYS A 86 9.94 10.99 -9.04
CA LYS A 86 11.37 10.61 -9.08
C LYS A 86 11.46 9.16 -8.62
N SER A 87 12.12 8.30 -9.41
CA SER A 87 12.31 6.90 -9.05
C SER A 87 12.96 6.85 -7.66
N LYS A 88 12.24 6.30 -6.68
CA LYS A 88 12.77 6.00 -5.34
C LYS A 88 13.63 4.73 -5.40
N GLU A 89 14.42 4.60 -6.45
CA GLU A 89 15.42 3.56 -6.52
C GLU A 89 16.65 4.10 -5.82
N VAL A 90 17.32 3.22 -5.07
CA VAL A 90 18.62 3.49 -4.48
C VAL A 90 19.46 4.14 -5.59
N GLY A 91 19.97 5.35 -5.35
CA GLY A 91 20.59 6.17 -6.39
C GLY A 91 21.50 5.32 -7.27
N LEU A 92 21.50 5.58 -8.59
CA LEU A 92 22.06 4.74 -9.68
C LEU A 92 23.52 4.27 -9.52
N ASP A 93 24.15 4.57 -8.39
CA ASP A 93 25.56 4.42 -8.07
C ASP A 93 25.79 4.01 -6.60
N PHE A 94 24.84 3.32 -5.97
CA PHE A 94 25.02 2.89 -4.57
C PHE A 94 26.20 1.94 -4.41
N TYR A 95 26.46 1.08 -5.40
CA TYR A 95 27.53 0.11 -5.34
C TYR A 95 28.67 0.42 -6.31
N ARG A 96 29.90 0.16 -5.86
CA ARG A 96 31.11 0.38 -6.66
C ARG A 96 31.16 -0.44 -7.96
N PHE A 97 30.50 -1.59 -8.00
CA PHE A 97 30.46 -2.42 -9.21
C PHE A 97 29.66 -1.76 -10.34
N GLN A 98 28.60 -1.00 -10.02
CA GLN A 98 27.77 -0.28 -11.00
C GLN A 98 28.63 0.72 -11.78
N LYS A 99 29.44 1.51 -11.08
CA LYS A 99 30.39 2.46 -11.71
C LYS A 99 31.42 1.76 -12.60
N ARG A 100 31.98 0.64 -12.13
CA ARG A 100 32.99 -0.12 -12.89
C ARG A 100 32.40 -0.71 -14.17
N GLU A 101 31.18 -1.24 -14.11
CA GLU A 101 30.48 -1.77 -15.27
C GLU A 101 30.12 -0.68 -16.27
N ALA A 102 29.61 0.47 -15.81
CA ALA A 102 29.33 1.62 -16.66
C ALA A 102 30.59 2.10 -17.42
N GLN A 103 31.71 2.27 -16.71
CA GLN A 103 32.99 2.64 -17.31
C GLN A 103 33.49 1.60 -18.32
N ARG A 104 33.38 0.30 -17.99
CA ARG A 104 33.77 -0.79 -18.91
C ARG A 104 32.92 -0.74 -20.19
N ASN A 105 31.62 -0.55 -20.07
CA ASN A 105 30.71 -0.46 -21.21
C ASN A 105 31.05 0.76 -22.09
N GLU A 106 31.36 1.89 -21.48
CA GLU A 106 31.81 3.10 -22.20
C GLU A 106 33.11 2.86 -22.98
N ILE A 107 34.11 2.25 -22.34
CA ILE A 107 35.38 1.91 -22.99
C ILE A 107 35.14 0.93 -24.15
N MET A 108 34.29 -0.08 -23.97
CA MET A 108 33.97 -1.05 -25.02
C MET A 108 33.28 -0.38 -26.22
N MET A 109 32.36 0.57 -25.98
CA MET A 109 31.74 1.36 -27.05
C MET A 109 32.77 2.22 -27.79
N LEU A 110 33.70 2.86 -27.07
CA LEU A 110 34.77 3.66 -27.67
C LEU A 110 35.70 2.81 -28.53
N GLN A 111 36.09 1.63 -28.06
CA GLN A 111 36.91 0.68 -28.82
C GLN A 111 36.21 0.26 -30.12
N SER A 112 34.93 -0.11 -30.05
CA SER A 112 34.15 -0.46 -31.25
C SER A 112 34.09 0.70 -32.25
N LYS A 113 33.85 1.93 -31.80
CA LYS A 113 33.85 3.11 -32.68
C LYS A 113 35.22 3.36 -33.31
N PHE A 114 36.28 3.26 -32.52
CA PHE A 114 37.64 3.43 -33.01
C PHE A 114 38.01 2.38 -34.08
N GLU A 115 37.61 1.12 -33.90
CA GLU A 115 37.82 0.09 -34.91
C GLU A 115 37.05 0.37 -36.22
N GLN A 116 35.80 0.87 -36.11
CA GLN A 116 35.02 1.27 -37.28
C GLN A 116 35.69 2.43 -38.03
N ASP A 117 36.17 3.44 -37.30
CA ASP A 117 36.86 4.59 -37.87
C ASP A 117 38.20 4.19 -38.49
N LYS A 118 38.94 3.28 -37.85
CA LYS A 118 40.17 2.69 -38.40
C LYS A 118 39.91 2.00 -39.73
N LYS A 119 38.84 1.19 -39.83
CA LYS A 119 38.41 0.54 -41.08
C LYS A 119 38.03 1.58 -42.14
N ARG A 120 37.30 2.63 -41.78
CA ARG A 120 36.92 3.72 -42.69
C ARG A 120 38.15 4.46 -43.23
N ILE A 121 39.11 4.80 -42.37
CA ILE A 121 40.35 5.47 -42.78
C ILE A 121 41.18 4.56 -43.68
N GLN A 122 41.26 3.25 -43.39
CA GLN A 122 41.94 2.28 -44.26
C GLN A 122 41.32 2.25 -45.67
N GLN A 123 39.99 2.24 -45.78
CA GLN A 123 39.29 2.33 -47.07
C GLN A 123 39.61 3.64 -47.81
N LEU A 124 39.61 4.78 -47.11
CA LEU A 124 39.96 6.08 -47.70
C LEU A 124 41.42 6.13 -48.16
N ARG A 125 42.35 5.53 -47.41
CA ARG A 125 43.76 5.41 -47.80
C ARG A 125 43.93 4.53 -49.02
N ALA A 126 43.26 3.38 -49.08
CA ALA A 126 43.26 2.51 -50.25
C ALA A 126 42.71 3.21 -51.50
N ALA A 127 41.64 3.99 -51.33
CA ALA A 127 41.07 4.83 -52.40
C ALA A 127 41.91 6.10 -52.71
N ARG A 128 43.02 6.34 -51.98
CA ARG A 128 43.87 7.55 -52.07
C ARG A 128 43.10 8.88 -51.87
N LYS A 129 42.00 8.83 -51.11
CA LYS A 129 41.13 9.98 -50.79
C LYS A 129 41.37 10.56 -49.40
N PHE A 130 42.28 9.99 -48.63
CA PHE A 130 42.61 10.47 -47.29
C PHE A 130 43.52 11.72 -47.35
N ARG A 131 43.05 12.84 -46.79
CA ARG A 131 43.79 14.12 -46.69
C ARG A 131 43.93 14.49 -45.19
N PRO A 132 45.11 14.29 -44.59
CA PRO A 132 45.31 14.48 -43.15
C PRO A 132 45.63 15.91 -42.70
N TYR A 133 45.91 16.82 -43.64
CA TYR A 133 46.24 18.22 -43.40
C TYR A 133 45.29 19.11 -44.18
#